data_AF-A0A1K0IIV3-F1
#
_entry.id   AF-A0A1K0IIV3-F1
#
_cell.length_a   1.000
_cell.length_b   1.000
_cell.length_c   1.000
_cell.angle_alpha   90.00
_cell.angle_beta   90.00
_cell.angle_gamma   90.00
#
_symmetry.space_group_name_H-M   'P 1'
#
loop_
_entity.id
_entity.type
_entity.pdbx_description
1 polymer ?
#
loop_
_entity_poly.entity_id
_entity_poly.type
_entity_poly.pdbx_seq_one_letter_code
_entity_poly.pdbx_strand_id
1 'polypeptide(L)' 'MSLKNATVEFQTDVSSFGEGIVVAHDESTGSLVIRDADGIHWRGVEDHIVVIEHAR' A
#
# COMPACT_ATOMS: atom_id res chain seq x y z
N MET A 1 -8.52 -0.77 -11.59
CA MET A 1 -9.12 -1.59 -10.51
C MET A 1 -8.54 -1.01 -9.25
N SER A 2 -9.37 -0.46 -8.37
CA SER A 2 -8.84 0.23 -7.21
C SER A 2 -8.21 -0.76 -6.22
N LEU A 3 -7.00 -0.45 -5.75
CA LEU A 3 -6.33 -1.19 -4.68
C LEU A 3 -6.84 -0.81 -3.29
N LYS A 4 -7.85 0.05 -3.19
CA LYS A 4 -8.43 0.45 -1.91
C LYS A 4 -8.93 -0.77 -1.14
N ASN A 5 -8.60 -0.83 0.16
CA ASN A 5 -8.84 -1.95 1.07
C ASN A 5 -8.05 -3.22 0.77
N ALA A 6 -7.06 -3.17 -0.14
CA ALA A 6 -6.13 -4.27 -0.31
C ALA A 6 -5.10 -4.29 0.83
N THR A 7 -4.75 -5.49 1.27
CA THR A 7 -3.58 -5.73 2.13
C THR A 7 -2.36 -5.85 1.24
N VAL A 8 -1.35 -5.05 1.55
CA VAL A 8 -0.15 -4.91 0.72
C VAL A 8 1.11 -4.91 1.58
N GLU A 9 2.17 -5.49 1.06
CA GLU A 9 3.54 -5.28 1.56
C GLU A 9 4.14 -4.11 0.80
N PHE A 10 4.86 -3.22 1.49
CA PHE A 10 5.53 -2.07 0.89
C PHE A 10 6.96 -1.96 1.41
N GLN A 11 7.88 -1.59 0.52
CA GLN A 11 9.28 -1.41 0.90
C GLN A 11 9.48 -0.03 1.56
N THR A 12 10.00 -0.01 2.79
CA THR A 12 10.36 1.24 3.48
C THR A 12 11.82 1.62 3.22
N ASP A 13 12.70 0.62 3.11
CA ASP A 13 14.13 0.76 2.86
C ASP A 13 14.66 -0.43 2.06
N VAL A 14 15.92 -0.37 1.60
CA VAL A 14 16.57 -1.41 0.76
C VAL A 14 16.41 -2.84 1.33
N SER A 15 16.31 -2.98 2.65
CA SER A 15 16.13 -4.27 3.33
C SER A 15 15.03 -4.25 4.40
N SER A 16 14.08 -3.32 4.34
CA SER A 16 12.95 -3.26 5.28
C SER A 16 11.63 -3.13 4.55
N PHE A 17 10.66 -3.90 5.03
CA PHE A 17 9.32 -4.01 4.47
C PHE A 17 8.31 -3.81 5.60
N GLY A 18 7.19 -3.15 5.28
CA GLY A 18 6.02 -3.02 6.14
C GLY A 18 4.81 -3.65 5.49
N GLU A 19 3.79 -3.97 6.28
CA GLU A 19 2.52 -4.53 5.80
C GLU A 19 1.37 -3.63 6.25
N GLY A 20 0.50 -3.27 5.32
CA GLY A 20 -0.64 -2.43 5.67
C GLY A 20 -1.78 -2.51 4.69
N ILE A 21 -2.82 -1.73 5.00
CA ILE A 21 -4.03 -1.67 4.18
C ILE A 21 -4.01 -0.37 3.38
N VAL A 22 -4.28 -0.47 2.08
CA VAL A 22 -4.43 0.71 1.22
C VAL A 22 -5.72 1.45 1.60
N VAL A 23 -5.59 2.65 2.14
CA VAL A 23 -6.73 3.49 2.54
C VAL A 23 -7.14 4.48 1.46
N ALA A 24 -6.22 4.81 0.54
CA ALA A 24 -6.51 5.63 -0.64
C ALA A 24 -5.64 5.17 -1.82
N HIS A 25 -6.23 5.22 -3.01
CA HIS A 25 -5.56 4.91 -4.27
C HIS A 25 -6.01 5.93 -5.32
N ASP A 26 -5.05 6.64 -5.92
CA ASP A 26 -5.25 7.51 -7.06
C ASP A 26 -4.89 6.77 -8.34
N GLU A 27 -5.91 6.30 -9.06
CA GLU A 27 -5.73 5.49 -10.29
C GLU A 27 -5.15 6.32 -11.47
N SER A 28 -5.13 7.65 -11.38
CA SER A 28 -4.57 8.50 -12.43
C SER A 28 -3.04 8.58 -12.34
N THR A 29 -2.49 8.48 -11.15
CA THR A 29 -1.05 8.62 -10.87
C THR A 29 -0.41 7.34 -10.32
N GLY A 30 -1.22 6.36 -9.94
CA GLY A 30 -0.78 5.15 -9.23
C GLY A 30 -0.39 5.42 -7.77
N SER A 31 -0.73 6.59 -7.23
CA SER A 31 -0.36 6.97 -5.85
C SER A 31 -1.21 6.23 -4.83
N LEU A 32 -0.56 5.71 -3.79
CA LEU A 32 -1.16 4.95 -2.71
C LEU A 32 -0.92 5.63 -1.37
N VAL A 33 -1.91 5.51 -0.50
CA VAL A 33 -1.76 5.76 0.93
C VAL A 33 -2.06 4.46 1.65
N ILE A 34 -1.08 3.96 2.37
CA ILE A 34 -1.16 2.72 3.14
C ILE A 34 -1.18 3.07 4.62
N ARG A 35 -1.99 2.34 5.38
CA ARG A 35 -2.03 2.43 6.83
C ARG A 35 -1.63 1.09 7.44
N ASP A 36 -0.54 1.12 8.20
CA ASP A 36 -0.03 -0.02 8.96
C ASP A 36 -0.82 -0.21 10.28
N ALA A 37 -0.63 -1.33 10.97
CA ALA A 37 -1.27 -1.67 12.24
C ALA A 37 -0.98 -0.62 13.35
N ASP A 38 0.21 -0.02 13.33
CA ASP A 38 0.61 1.05 14.24
C ASP A 38 -0.02 2.42 13.89
N GLY A 39 -0.82 2.49 12.82
CA GLY A 39 -1.45 3.73 12.35
C GLY A 39 -0.48 4.66 11.60
N ILE A 40 0.72 4.19 11.28
CA ILE A 40 1.67 4.89 10.42
C ILE A 40 1.12 4.94 9.00
N HIS A 41 1.22 6.11 8.37
CA HIS A 41 0.78 6.32 7.00
C HIS A 41 2.00 6.29 6.08
N TRP A 42 2.09 5.27 5.25
CA TRP A 42 3.07 5.21 4.17
C TRP A 42 2.44 5.76 2.88
N ARG A 43 3.26 6.45 2.07
CA ARG A 43 2.85 7.01 0.78
C ARG A 43 3.87 6.64 -0.27
N GLY A 44 3.39 6.15 -1.40
CA GLY A 44 4.22 5.78 -2.53
C GLY A 44 3.38 5.42 -3.75
N VAL A 45 3.97 4.75 -4.71
CA VAL A 45 3.29 4.35 -5.95
C VAL A 45 3.07 2.84 -5.99
N GLU A 46 2.12 2.39 -6.79
CA GLU A 46 1.74 0.98 -6.93
C GLU A 46 2.89 0.04 -7.31
N ASP A 47 3.92 0.54 -7.98
CA ASP A 47 5.11 -0.25 -8.37
C ASP A 47 6.00 -0.65 -7.17
N HIS A 48 5.89 0.09 -6.06
CA HIS A 48 6.70 -0.14 -4.86
C HIS A 48 6.03 -1.05 -3.82
N ILE A 49 4.90 -1.66 -4.19
CA ILE A 49 4.12 -2.50 -3.30
C ILE A 49 3.89 -3.87 -3.91
N VAL A 50 3.59 -4.83 -3.05
CA VAL A 50 3.15 -6.17 -3.44
C VAL A 50 1.78 -6.39 -2.81
N VAL A 51 0.78 -6.68 -3.65
CA VAL A 51 -0.58 -6.98 -3.16
C VAL A 51 -0.60 -8.41 -2.62
N ILE A 52 -0.89 -8.55 -1.32
CA ILE A 52 -0.96 -9.85 -0.63
C ILE A 52 -2.39 -10.38 -0.74
N GLU A 53 -3.37 -9.54 -0.41
CA GLU A 53 -4.78 -9.89 -0.45
C GLU A 53 -5.60 -8.70 -0.97
N HIS A 54 -6.51 -8.98 -1.91
CA HIS A 54 -7.44 -7.99 -2.42
C HIS A 54 -8.85 -8.37 -1.98
N ALA A 55 -9.41 -7.59 -1.06
CA ALA A 55 -10.79 -7.77 -0.62
C ALA A 55 -11.72 -7.52 -1.81
N ARG A 56 -12.40 -8.59 -2.23
CA ARG A 56 -13.20 -8.65 -3.46
C ARG A 56 -14.54 -7.91 -3.36
#